data_AF-A0A528AZF3-F1
#
_entry.id   AF-A0A528AZF3-F1
#
_cell.length_a   1.000
_cell.length_b   1.000
_cell.length_c   1.000
_cell.angle_alpha   90.00
_cell.angle_beta   90.00
_cell.angle_gamma   90.00
#
_symmetry.space_group_name_H-M   'P 1'
#
loop_
_entity.id
_entity.type
_entity.pdbx_description
1 polymer ?
#
loop_
_entity_poly.entity_id
_entity_poly.type
_entity_poly.pdbx_seq_one_letter_code
_entity_poly.pdbx_strand_id
1 'polypeptide(L)' 'VTIDENVWIGFGVTILKGVTIGKGAVVGAASVVTKDVEPFTVVAGVPAKKVRDLSESTT' A
#
# COMPACT_ATOMS: atom_id res chain seq x y z
N VAL A 1 2.81 13.20 -0.10
CA VAL A 1 2.58 11.77 -0.34
C VAL A 1 3.87 11.26 -0.92
N THR A 2 4.44 10.25 -0.30
CA THR A 2 5.70 9.63 -0.74
C THR A 2 5.37 8.23 -1.20
N ILE A 3 5.82 7.85 -2.39
CA ILE A 3 5.60 6.52 -2.96
C ILE A 3 6.97 5.99 -3.35
N ASP A 4 7.39 4.91 -2.70
CA ASP A 4 8.68 4.27 -2.96
C ASP A 4 8.66 3.42 -4.25
N GLU A 5 9.79 2.80 -4.55
CA GLU A 5 9.98 1.92 -5.69
C GLU A 5 9.06 0.68 -5.66
N ASN A 6 8.68 0.20 -6.84
CA ASN A 6 7.93 -1.06 -7.02
C ASN A 6 6.58 -1.12 -6.28
N VAL A 7 5.99 0.02 -5.95
CA VAL A 7 4.65 0.09 -5.37
C VAL A 7 3.59 -0.16 -6.44
N TRP A 8 2.61 -1.01 -6.12
CA TRP A 8 1.44 -1.21 -6.97
C TRP A 8 0.21 -0.53 -6.37
N ILE A 9 -0.40 0.40 -7.12
CA ILE A 9 -1.59 1.14 -6.71
C ILE A 9 -2.77 0.70 -7.59
N GLY A 10 -3.79 0.12 -6.95
CA GLY A 10 -5.03 -0.25 -7.60
C GLY A 10 -5.84 0.95 -8.11
N PHE A 11 -6.77 0.69 -9.02
CA PHE A 11 -7.65 1.72 -9.56
C PHE A 11 -8.48 2.42 -8.47
N GLY A 12 -8.65 3.73 -8.56
CA GLY A 12 -9.53 4.50 -7.68
C GLY A 12 -9.06 4.65 -6.22
N VAL A 13 -7.78 4.42 -5.95
CA VAL A 13 -7.20 4.60 -4.61
C VAL A 13 -7.11 6.09 -4.25
N THR A 14 -7.46 6.42 -3.01
CA THR A 14 -7.24 7.74 -2.42
C THR A 14 -6.18 7.64 -1.32
N ILE A 15 -5.11 8.43 -1.43
CA ILE A 15 -4.02 8.49 -0.43
C ILE A 15 -4.07 9.85 0.26
N LEU A 16 -4.19 9.87 1.59
CA LEU A 16 -4.25 11.12 2.34
C LEU A 16 -2.88 11.83 2.38
N LYS A 17 -2.93 13.16 2.55
CA LYS A 17 -1.73 13.99 2.69
C LYS A 17 -0.87 13.51 3.86
N GLY A 18 0.44 13.43 3.63
CA GLY A 18 1.43 13.04 4.64
C GLY A 18 1.75 11.54 4.66
N VAL A 19 0.98 10.71 3.96
CA VAL A 19 1.21 9.26 3.91
C VAL A 19 2.41 8.90 3.04
N THR A 20 3.18 7.93 3.52
CA THR A 20 4.27 7.23 2.82
C THR A 20 3.86 5.79 2.50
N ILE A 21 4.04 5.38 1.24
CA ILE A 21 3.84 4.00 0.78
C ILE A 21 5.21 3.36 0.59
N GLY A 22 5.54 2.39 1.44
CA GLY A 22 6.83 1.73 1.45
C GLY A 22 7.10 0.88 0.21
N LYS A 23 8.38 0.65 -0.07
CA LYS A 23 8.87 -0.12 -1.22
C LYS A 23 8.13 -1.45 -1.40
N GLY A 24 7.71 -1.76 -2.62
CA GLY A 24 7.06 -3.03 -2.94
C GLY A 24 5.66 -3.22 -2.36
N ALA A 25 5.08 -2.20 -1.71
CA ALA A 25 3.74 -2.31 -1.15
C ALA A 25 2.66 -2.36 -2.24
N VAL A 26 1.55 -3.02 -1.92
CA VAL A 26 0.39 -3.16 -2.80
C VAL A 26 -0.83 -2.54 -2.15
N VAL A 27 -1.48 -1.61 -2.85
CA VAL A 27 -2.72 -0.98 -2.41
C VAL A 27 -3.88 -1.47 -3.27
N GLY A 28 -4.84 -2.16 -2.67
CA GLY A 28 -6.02 -2.68 -3.37
C GLY A 28 -6.89 -1.57 -3.98
N ALA A 29 -7.64 -1.90 -5.04
CA ALA A 29 -8.53 -0.94 -5.71
C ALA A 29 -9.56 -0.30 -4.75
N ALA A 30 -9.94 0.95 -5.03
CA ALA A 30 -10.88 1.77 -4.26
C ALA A 30 -10.52 1.95 -2.76
N SER A 31 -9.26 1.73 -2.37
CA SER A 31 -8.84 1.87 -0.98
C SER A 31 -8.60 3.34 -0.58
N VAL A 32 -8.87 3.67 0.68
CA VAL A 32 -8.56 4.99 1.26
C VAL A 32 -7.44 4.83 2.27
N VAL A 33 -6.22 5.21 1.88
CA VAL A 33 -5.01 5.09 2.70
C VAL A 33 -4.89 6.29 3.61
N THR A 34 -5.05 6.04 4.92
CA THR A 34 -5.07 7.07 5.98
C THR A 34 -3.82 7.08 6.85
N LYS A 35 -2.95 6.06 6.72
CA LYS A 35 -1.72 5.86 7.50
C LYS A 35 -0.62 5.33 6.58
N ASP A 36 0.63 5.48 7.02
CA ASP A 36 1.78 4.93 6.32
C ASP A 36 1.65 3.42 6.12
N VAL A 37 2.16 2.95 4.98
CA VAL A 37 2.14 1.54 4.60
C VAL A 37 3.56 1.01 4.64
N GLU A 38 3.78 -0.04 5.42
CA GLU A 38 5.07 -0.71 5.54
C GLU A 38 5.51 -1.30 4.18
N PRO A 39 6.82 -1.37 3.90
CA PRO A 39 7.35 -2.05 2.72
C PRO A 39 6.81 -3.48 2.60
N PHE A 40 6.67 -3.97 1.36
CA PHE A 40 6.23 -5.33 1.04
C PHE A 40 4.90 -5.74 1.70
N THR A 41 4.01 -4.79 1.97
CA THR A 41 2.71 -5.05 2.60
C THR A 41 1.57 -4.89 1.60
N VAL A 42 0.58 -5.77 1.66
CA VAL A 42 -0.70 -5.61 0.95
C VAL A 42 -1.70 -4.94 1.86
N VAL A 43 -2.23 -3.78 1.46
CA VAL A 43 -3.29 -3.06 2.17
C VAL A 43 -4.53 -2.90 1.29
N ALA A 44 -5.72 -2.94 1.88
CA ALA A 44 -6.97 -2.68 1.16
C ALA A 44 -8.08 -2.15 2.09
N GLY A 45 -9.09 -1.52 1.49
CA GLY A 45 -10.34 -1.11 2.16
C GLY A 45 -10.45 0.39 2.47
N VAL A 46 -11.54 0.75 3.15
CA VAL A 46 -11.88 2.14 3.54
C VAL A 46 -12.25 2.16 5.03
N PRO A 47 -11.35 2.52 5.95
CA PRO A 47 -9.94 2.87 5.74
C PRO A 47 -9.08 1.64 5.38
N ALA A 48 -7.98 1.85 4.65
CA ALA A 48 -7.07 0.80 4.24
C ALA A 48 -6.42 0.12 5.47
N LYS A 49 -6.46 -1.21 5.50
CA LYS A 49 -5.85 -2.05 6.55
C LYS A 49 -4.93 -3.08 5.93
N LYS A 50 -3.92 -3.50 6.69
CA LYS A 50 -3.03 -4.61 6.32
C LYS A 50 -3.87 -5.88 6.12
N VAL A 51 -3.75 -6.45 4.93
CA VAL A 51 -4.39 -7.72 4.53
C VAL A 51 -3.41 -8.86 4.77
N ARG A 52 -2.18 -8.71 4.26
CA ARG A 52 -1.08 -9.66 4.46
C ARG A 52 0.26 -9.02 4.13
N ASP A 53 1.33 -9.69 4.53
CA ASP A 53 2.68 -9.43 4.02
C ASP A 53 2.90 -10.12 2.67
N LEU A 54 3.70 -9.51 1.81
CA LEU A 54 4.30 -10.16 0.66
C LEU A 54 5.55 -10.88 1.18
N SER A 55 5.51 -12.22 1.20
CA SER A 55 6.74 -12.99 1.31
C SER A 55 7.57 -12.76 0.05
N GLU A 56 8.82 -12.33 0.18
CA GLU A 56 9.78 -12.56 -0.90
C GLU A 56 9.88 -14.08 -1.07
N SER A 57 9.35 -14.58 -2.19
CA SER A 57 9.68 -15.92 -2.67
C SER A 57 11.14 -15.87 -3.14
N THR A 58 12.07 -15.87 -2.21
CA THR A 58 13.48 -16.10 -2.48
C THR A 58 13.62 -17.59 -2.76
N THR A 59 13.55 -17.92 -4.06
CA THR A 59 13.98 -19.14 -4.75
C THR A 59 13.60 -20.50 -4.14
#